data_AF-A0A0P4VU83-F1
#
_entry.id   AF-A0A0P4VU83-F1
#
_cell.length_a   1.000
_cell.length_b   1.000
_cell.length_c   1.000
_cell.angle_alpha   90.00
_cell.angle_beta   90.00
_cell.angle_gamma   90.00
#
_symmetry.space_group_name_H-M   'P 1'
#
loop_
_entity.id
_entity.type
_entity.pdbx_description
1 polymer ?
#
loop_
_entity_poly.entity_id
_entity_poly.type
_entity_poly.pdbx_seq_one_letter_code
_entity_poly.pdbx_strand_id
1 'polypeptide(L)'
;MADTADMVVLGAWYGKGRKGGLLSTFLMGCLDKRTGEWKTVTKAHGGLGNATLERLQDEMKAIMVKSGKEEGRSFELVKSLAMKPDFIMKDPKKVPVWELTGAEFTRDVTGGGG
;
A
#
# COMPACT_ATOMS: atom_id res chain seq x y z
N MET A 1 16.68 -0.94 -17.79
CA MET A 1 16.81 -1.96 -16.72
C MET A 1 15.57 -1.76 -15.87
N ALA A 2 14.68 -2.75 -15.79
CA ALA A 2 13.50 -2.62 -14.94
C ALA A 2 13.91 -3.04 -13.54
N ASP A 3 13.91 -2.11 -12.60
CA ASP A 3 14.23 -2.40 -11.21
C ASP A 3 13.00 -3.02 -10.54
N THR A 4 13.18 -4.18 -9.91
CA THR A 4 12.17 -4.82 -9.07
C THR A 4 12.46 -4.49 -7.61
N ALA A 5 11.40 -4.25 -6.84
CA ALA A 5 11.52 -4.09 -5.40
C ALA A 5 10.42 -4.85 -4.66
N ASP A 6 10.84 -5.56 -3.62
CA ASP A 6 9.94 -6.17 -2.65
C ASP A 6 9.37 -5.09 -1.74
N MET A 7 8.05 -4.91 -1.82
CA MET A 7 7.35 -3.95 -0.99
C MET A 7 6.15 -4.61 -0.33
N VAL A 8 5.78 -4.10 0.84
CA VAL A 8 4.63 -4.59 1.58
C VAL A 8 3.41 -3.74 1.29
N VAL A 9 2.23 -4.36 1.29
CA VAL A 9 0.96 -3.64 1.13
C VAL A 9 0.48 -3.10 2.48
N LEU A 10 0.62 -1.79 2.69
CA LEU A 10 0.22 -1.13 3.94
C LEU A 10 -1.25 -0.69 3.96
N GLY A 11 -1.84 -0.50 2.78
CA GLY A 11 -3.23 -0.06 2.65
C GLY A 11 -3.74 -0.13 1.22
N ALA A 12 -5.03 0.15 1.04
CA ALA A 12 -5.67 0.10 -0.25
C ALA A 12 -6.81 1.13 -0.39
N TRP A 13 -7.07 1.54 -1.63
CA TRP A 13 -8.21 2.37 -2.02
C TRP A 13 -9.12 1.63 -2.99
N TYR A 14 -10.40 1.95 -2.92
CA TYR A 14 -11.32 1.55 -3.98
C TYR A 14 -10.99 2.26 -5.28
N GLY A 15 -11.07 1.50 -6.37
CA GLY A 15 -11.04 2.05 -7.71
C GLY A 15 -12.23 2.95 -7.98
N LYS A 16 -12.10 3.80 -9.00
CA LYS A 16 -13.22 4.59 -9.55
C LYS A 16 -13.67 3.99 -10.89
N GLY A 17 -14.92 4.24 -11.29
CA GLY A 17 -15.46 3.83 -12.59
C GLY A 17 -15.77 2.33 -12.66
N ARG A 18 -15.33 1.64 -13.73
CA ARG A 18 -15.58 0.20 -13.97
C ARG A 18 -15.03 -0.74 -12.90
N LYS A 19 -14.03 -0.27 -12.12
CA LYS A 19 -13.46 -0.97 -10.95
C LYS A 19 -13.99 -0.40 -9.62
N GLY A 20 -15.09 0.35 -9.66
CA GLY A 20 -15.79 0.87 -8.49
C GLY A 20 -16.23 -0.28 -7.59
N GLY A 21 -15.72 -0.32 -6.36
CA GLY A 21 -15.99 -1.40 -5.41
C GLY A 21 -14.91 -2.49 -5.31
N LEU A 22 -13.88 -2.42 -6.16
CA LEU A 22 -12.69 -3.27 -6.05
C LEU A 22 -11.48 -2.45 -5.57
N LEU A 23 -10.73 -2.99 -4.62
CA LEU A 23 -9.40 -2.52 -4.25
C LEU A 23 -8.50 -2.64 -5.46
N SER A 24 -8.11 -1.52 -6.04
CA SER A 24 -7.34 -1.47 -7.30
C SER A 24 -6.13 -0.56 -7.23
N THR A 25 -6.02 0.21 -6.14
CA THR A 25 -4.85 1.01 -5.82
C THR A 25 -4.35 0.58 -4.46
N PHE A 26 -3.07 0.22 -4.39
CA PHE A 26 -2.42 -0.32 -3.20
C PHE A 26 -1.32 0.62 -2.75
N LEU A 27 -1.25 0.86 -1.46
CA LEU A 27 -0.21 1.63 -0.81
C LEU A 27 0.95 0.70 -0.48
N MET A 28 2.07 0.92 -1.14
CA MET A 28 3.27 0.13 -0.96
C MET A 28 4.21 0.83 0.03
N GLY A 29 4.84 0.04 0.88
CA GLY A 29 5.84 0.53 1.83
C GLY A 29 6.89 -0.48 2.19
N CYS A 30 7.80 -0.08 3.07
CA CYS A 30 8.87 -0.91 3.60
C CYS A 30 9.06 -0.64 5.10
N LEU A 31 9.63 -1.63 5.81
CA LEU A 31 9.99 -1.48 7.21
C LEU A 31 11.37 -0.81 7.30
N ASP A 32 11.45 0.34 7.96
CA ASP A 32 12.72 0.93 8.34
C ASP A 32 13.32 0.10 9.47
N LYS A 33 14.34 -0.71 9.17
CA LYS A 33 14.98 -1.59 10.17
C LYS A 33 15.69 -0.82 11.29
N ARG A 34 15.97 0.47 11.11
CA ARG A 34 16.67 1.31 12.09
C ARG A 34 15.70 1.92 13.09
N THR A 35 14.55 2.40 12.64
CA THR A 35 13.53 2.99 13.54
C THR A 35 12.43 2.00 13.94
N GLY A 36 12.31 0.87 13.23
CA GLY A 36 11.24 -0.10 13.45
C GLY A 36 9.88 0.36 12.94
N GLU A 37 9.84 1.43 12.14
CA GLU A 37 8.62 2.05 11.64
C GLU A 37 8.38 1.70 10.17
N TRP A 38 7.12 1.57 9.79
CA TRP A 38 6.77 1.38 8.39
C TRP A 38 6.74 2.71 7.66
N LYS A 39 7.40 2.75 6.51
CA LYS A 39 7.47 3.92 5.64
C LYS A 39 6.78 3.62 4.34
N THR A 40 5.98 4.57 3.89
CA THR A 40 5.26 4.47 2.63
C THR A 40 6.15 4.96 1.51
N VAL A 41 6.19 4.20 0.43
CA VAL A 41 7.08 4.47 -0.70
C VAL A 41 6.28 4.98 -1.89
N THR A 42 5.24 4.26 -2.30
CA THR A 42 4.50 4.61 -3.52
C THR A 42 3.08 4.03 -3.52
N LYS A 43 2.24 4.53 -4.44
CA LYS A 43 0.95 3.94 -4.77
C LYS A 43 1.08 3.11 -6.04
N ALA A 44 0.84 1.81 -5.92
CA ALA A 44 0.74 0.92 -7.06
C ALA A 44 -0.71 0.91 -7.58
N HIS A 45 -0.87 1.12 -8.88
CA HIS A 45 -2.14 0.98 -9.58
C HIS A 45 -1.91 0.26 -10.91
N GLY A 46 -2.68 -0.80 -11.18
CA GLY A 46 -2.51 -1.61 -12.40
C GLY A 46 -1.47 -2.74 -12.27
N GLY A 47 -1.23 -3.48 -13.36
CA GLY A 47 -0.30 -4.62 -13.43
C GLY A 47 -0.90 -5.97 -13.03
N LEU A 48 -2.02 -5.98 -12.30
CA LEU A 48 -2.74 -7.19 -11.90
C LEU A 48 -3.91 -7.48 -12.87
N GLY A 49 -3.98 -8.71 -13.37
CA GLY A 49 -5.11 -9.18 -14.16
C GLY A 49 -6.42 -9.20 -13.38
N ASN A 50 -7.57 -9.14 -14.06
CA ASN A 50 -8.88 -9.06 -13.40
C ASN A 50 -9.14 -10.23 -12.44
N ALA A 51 -8.83 -11.46 -12.86
CA ALA A 51 -8.99 -12.65 -12.02
C ALA A 51 -8.14 -12.58 -10.74
N THR A 52 -6.93 -12.04 -10.84
CA THR A 52 -6.04 -11.81 -9.69
C THR A 52 -6.59 -10.72 -8.77
N LEU A 53 -7.06 -9.61 -9.34
CA LEU A 53 -7.68 -8.51 -8.59
C LEU A 53 -8.91 -8.95 -7.81
N GLU A 54 -9.74 -9.83 -8.37
CA GLU A 54 -10.92 -10.40 -7.72
C GLU A 54 -10.51 -11.27 -6.54
N ARG A 55 -9.58 -12.23 -6.72
CA ARG A 55 -9.08 -13.06 -5.62
C ARG A 55 -8.45 -12.23 -4.50
N LEU A 56 -7.68 -11.20 -4.87
CA LEU A 56 -7.05 -10.31 -3.91
C LEU A 56 -8.06 -9.47 -3.12
N GLN A 57 -9.29 -9.27 -3.62
CA GLN A 57 -10.32 -8.58 -2.82
C GLN A 57 -10.59 -9.32 -1.53
N ASP A 58 -10.83 -10.62 -1.59
CA ASP A 58 -11.18 -11.42 -0.43
C ASP A 58 -10.00 -11.54 0.53
N GLU A 59 -8.80 -11.82 0.00
CA GLU A 59 -7.58 -11.89 0.81
C GLU A 59 -7.29 -10.57 1.53
N MET A 60 -7.39 -9.44 0.82
CA MET A 60 -7.15 -8.10 1.39
C MET A 60 -8.23 -7.69 2.38
N LYS A 61 -9.51 -7.94 2.08
CA LYS A 61 -10.61 -7.63 3.02
C LYS A 61 -10.54 -8.45 4.30
N ALA A 62 -9.95 -9.65 4.27
CA ALA A 62 -9.78 -10.49 5.45
C ALA A 62 -8.65 -9.98 6.39
N ILE A 63 -7.63 -9.33 5.83
CA ILE A 63 -6.44 -8.88 6.59
C ILE A 63 -6.40 -7.36 6.84
N MET A 64 -7.20 -6.59 6.10
CA MET A 64 -7.31 -5.15 6.22
C MET A 64 -8.58 -4.71 6.94
N VAL A 65 -8.53 -3.53 7.54
CA VAL A 65 -9.64 -2.89 8.22
C VAL A 65 -9.93 -1.53 7.61
N LYS A 66 -11.19 -1.11 7.64
CA LYS A 66 -11.57 0.20 7.12
C LYS A 66 -10.98 1.31 8.00
N SER A 67 -10.29 2.23 7.36
CA SER A 67 -9.70 3.42 7.95
C SER A 67 -10.79 4.26 8.64
N GLY A 68 -10.62 4.52 9.94
CA GLY A 68 -11.58 5.25 10.78
C GLY A 68 -12.46 4.42 11.72
N LYS A 69 -12.45 3.07 11.64
CA LYS A 69 -13.17 2.22 12.61
C LYS A 69 -12.27 1.60 13.69
N GLU A 70 -11.01 1.31 13.38
CA GLU A 70 -10.03 0.71 14.30
C GLU A 70 -8.74 1.55 14.31
N GLU A 71 -8.86 2.81 14.76
CA GLU A 71 -7.85 3.87 14.63
C GLU A 71 -6.62 3.73 15.55
N GLY A 72 -6.45 2.61 16.24
CA GLY A 72 -5.34 2.37 17.18
C GLY A 72 -4.02 2.02 16.49
N ARG A 73 -3.42 0.88 16.88
CA ARG A 73 -2.07 0.44 16.47
C ARG A 73 -1.82 0.42 14.96
N SER A 74 -2.85 0.19 14.14
CA SER A 74 -2.72 0.13 12.68
C SER A 74 -2.40 1.49 12.06
N PHE A 75 -2.86 2.60 12.64
CA PHE A 75 -2.60 3.95 12.11
C PHE A 75 -1.22 4.48 12.52
N GLU A 76 -0.68 4.05 13.67
CA GLU A 76 0.71 4.37 14.05
C GLU A 76 1.74 3.84 13.06
N LEU A 77 1.46 2.70 12.42
CA LEU A 77 2.34 2.14 11.38
C LEU A 77 2.40 3.03 10.14
N VAL A 78 1.37 3.84 9.91
CA VAL A 78 1.25 4.70 8.75
C VAL A 78 1.13 6.17 9.16
N LYS A 79 1.75 6.52 10.30
CA LYS A 79 1.78 7.87 10.90
C LYS A 79 2.29 8.95 9.93
N SER A 80 3.12 8.57 8.97
CA SER A 80 3.71 9.47 7.96
C SER A 80 2.98 9.44 6.61
N LEU A 81 1.71 9.00 6.58
CA LEU A 81 0.95 9.10 5.35
C LEU A 81 0.57 10.53 5.03
N ALA A 82 1.18 11.07 3.97
CA ALA A 82 0.60 12.20 3.25
C ALA A 82 -0.81 11.88 2.70
N MET A 83 -1.19 10.60 2.59
CA MET A 83 -2.44 10.15 1.98
C MET A 83 -3.12 9.01 2.74
N LYS A 84 -4.32 9.25 3.28
CA LYS A 84 -5.12 8.26 4.03
C LYS A 84 -5.80 7.25 3.09
N PRO A 85 -5.47 5.93 3.16
CA PRO A 85 -6.22 4.89 2.46
C PRO A 85 -7.58 4.62 3.08
N ASP A 86 -8.48 4.06 2.27
CA ASP A 86 -9.80 3.59 2.73
C ASP A 86 -9.65 2.35 3.62
N PHE A 87 -8.64 1.52 3.35
CA PHE A 87 -8.30 0.32 4.12
C PHE A 87 -6.84 0.35 4.54
N ILE A 88 -6.59 -0.10 5.77
CA ILE A 88 -5.26 -0.19 6.35
C ILE A 88 -5.06 -1.62 6.84
N MET A 89 -3.83 -2.12 6.72
CA MET A 89 -3.49 -3.43 7.23
C MET A 89 -3.72 -3.53 8.74
N LYS A 90 -4.38 -4.61 9.19
CA LYS A 90 -4.62 -4.85 10.62
C LYS A 90 -3.33 -5.23 11.36
N ASP A 91 -2.57 -6.17 10.80
CA ASP A 91 -1.34 -6.69 11.40
C ASP A 91 -0.15 -6.58 10.42
N PRO A 92 0.87 -5.76 10.73
CA PRO A 92 2.05 -5.58 9.89
C PRO A 92 2.88 -6.86 9.73
N LYS A 93 2.73 -7.85 10.61
CA LYS A 93 3.46 -9.12 10.52
C LYS A 93 2.83 -10.11 9.55
N LYS A 94 1.56 -9.90 9.20
CA LYS A 94 0.82 -10.70 8.22
C LYS A 94 0.79 -10.04 6.84
N VAL A 95 1.59 -9.00 6.63
CA VAL A 95 1.53 -8.23 5.38
C VAL A 95 2.07 -9.08 4.25
N PRO A 96 1.31 -9.24 3.15
CA PRO A 96 1.87 -9.86 1.96
C PRO A 96 2.97 -8.97 1.38
N VAL A 97 4.12 -9.57 1.09
CA VAL A 97 5.21 -8.96 0.34
C VAL A 97 4.89 -9.14 -1.14
N TRP A 98 4.82 -8.04 -1.89
CA TRP A 98 4.60 -8.04 -3.32
C TRP A 98 5.84 -7.49 -4.02
N GLU A 99 6.24 -8.19 -5.07
CA GLU A 99 7.24 -7.67 -5.99
C GLU A 99 6.57 -6.62 -6.89
N LEU A 100 7.12 -5.41 -6.90
CA LEU A 100 6.70 -4.36 -7.83
C LEU A 100 7.80 -4.17 -8.87
N THR A 101 7.45 -4.35 -10.15
CA THR A 101 8.31 -3.98 -11.27
C THR A 101 7.95 -2.58 -11.74
N GLY A 102 8.83 -1.61 -11.48
CA GLY A 102 8.71 -0.26 -12.04
C GLY A 102 9.49 -0.16 -13.35
N ALA A 103 9.03 0.69 -14.27
CA ALA A 103 9.84 1.02 -15.43
C ALA A 103 11.07 1.85 -15.03
N GLU A 104 10.92 2.75 -14.04
CA GLU A 104 11.99 3.61 -13.51
C GLU A 104 11.67 4.04 -12.06
N PHE A 105 12.64 4.03 -11.14
CA PHE A 105 12.52 4.67 -9.82
C PHE A 105 12.84 6.16 -9.93
N THR A 106 11.84 7.02 -9.74
CA THR A 106 12.07 8.47 -9.63
C THR A 106 12.35 8.83 -8.17
N ARG A 107 13.47 9.53 -7.91
CA ARG A 107 13.71 10.16 -6.61
C ARG A 107 12.65 11.23 -6.36
N ASP A 108 11.83 11.03 -5.34
CA ASP A 108 10.92 12.06 -4.84
C ASP A 108 11.76 13.15 -4.14
N VAL A 109 11.95 14.29 -4.82
CA VAL A 109 12.63 15.45 -4.25
C VAL A 109 11.58 16.35 -3.58
N THR A 110 10.93 15.88 -2.52
CA THR A 110 10.09 16.75 -1.67
C THR A 110 10.83 17.22 -0.43
N GLY A 111 12.03 17.78 -0.66
CA GLY A 111 12.87 18.34 0.39
C GLY A 111 14.01 19.15 -0.21
N GLY A 112 13.71 20.37 -0.65
CA GLY A 112 14.75 21.30 -1.11
C GLY A 112 14.21 22.45 -1.95
N GLY A 113 13.82 23.53 -1.28
CA GLY A 113 13.56 24.83 -1.90
C GLY A 113 13.14 25.81 -0.83
N GLY A 114 14.09 26.65 -0.41
CA GLY A 114 13.91 27.67 0.63
C GLY A 114 13.15 28.90 0.16
#